data_AF-A0A212ELK4-F1
#
_entry.id   AF-A0A212ELK4-F1
#
_cell.length_a   1.000
_cell.length_b   1.000
_cell.length_c   1.000
_cell.angle_alpha   90.00
_cell.angle_beta   90.00
_cell.angle_gamma   90.00
#
_symmetry.space_group_name_H-M   'P 1'
#
loop_
_entity.id
_entity.type
_entity.pdbx_description
1 polymer ?
#
loop_
_entity_poly.entity_id
_entity_poly.type
_entity_poly.pdbx_seq_one_letter_code
_entity_poly.pdbx_strand_id
1 'polypeptide(L)' 'IDLKVAAKFFGTKFACGSSVTGDDEIVIQGDVKDDLFDVIPEKWPEIDEDSIEDLGDQKR' A
#
# COMPACT_ATOMS: atom_id res chain seq x y z
N ILE A 1 -11.23 -3.01 4.07
CA ILE A 1 -10.48 -1.74 3.96
C ILE A 1 -10.97 -0.98 2.73
N ASP A 2 -11.22 0.33 2.83
CA ASP A 2 -11.62 1.15 1.67
C ASP A 2 -10.38 1.58 0.87
N LEU A 3 -10.29 1.14 -0.38
CA LEU A 3 -9.14 1.39 -1.26
C LEU A 3 -8.96 2.88 -1.60
N LYS A 4 -10.03 3.67 -1.66
CA LYS A 4 -9.93 5.12 -1.92
C LYS A 4 -9.32 5.83 -0.72
N VAL A 5 -9.69 5.40 0.49
CA VAL A 5 -9.11 5.92 1.73
C VAL A 5 -7.66 5.49 1.86
N ALA A 6 -7.36 4.22 1.58
CA ALA A 6 -6.00 3.68 1.60
C ALA A 6 -5.10 4.40 0.58
N ALA A 7 -5.55 4.55 -0.67
CA ALA A 7 -4.83 5.29 -1.70
C ALA A 7 -4.55 6.71 -1.22
N LYS A 8 -5.56 7.47 -0.79
CA LYS A 8 -5.35 8.85 -0.31
C LYS A 8 -4.39 8.94 0.87
N PHE A 9 -4.45 7.97 1.77
CA PHE A 9 -3.54 7.86 2.91
C PHE A 9 -2.09 7.63 2.46
N PHE A 10 -1.86 6.64 1.59
CA PHE A 10 -0.53 6.38 1.02
C PHE A 10 0.03 7.59 0.29
N GLY A 11 -0.78 8.30 -0.50
CA GLY A 11 -0.32 9.49 -1.21
C GLY A 11 0.07 10.64 -0.27
N THR A 12 -0.60 10.75 0.88
CA THR A 12 -0.25 11.74 1.91
C THR A 12 0.97 11.32 2.73
N LYS A 13 1.07 10.03 3.10
CA LYS A 13 2.16 9.47 3.90
C LYS A 13 3.49 9.49 3.12
N PHE A 14 3.45 9.09 1.85
CA PHE A 14 4.63 8.98 0.99
C PHE A 14 4.93 10.24 0.18
N ALA A 15 4.07 11.26 0.25
CA ALA A 15 4.15 12.46 -0.60
C ALA A 15 4.26 12.13 -2.11
N CYS A 16 3.73 10.97 -2.52
CA CYS A 16 3.79 10.44 -3.87
C CYS A 16 2.39 10.27 -4.45
N GLY A 17 2.30 10.15 -5.77
CA GLY A 17 1.03 9.84 -6.43
C GLY A 17 0.60 8.42 -6.07
N SER A 18 -0.60 8.27 -5.53
CA SER A 18 -1.25 6.98 -5.32
C SER A 18 -2.63 6.99 -5.95
N SER A 19 -2.99 5.88 -6.58
CA SER A 19 -4.27 5.76 -7.28
C SER A 19 -4.76 4.33 -7.24
N VAL A 20 -6.07 4.17 -7.05
CA VAL A 20 -6.75 2.88 -7.23
C VAL A 20 -6.79 2.59 -8.72
N THR A 21 -6.13 1.51 -9.15
CA THR A 21 -6.01 1.11 -10.56
C THR A 21 -6.97 -0.01 -10.93
N GLY A 22 -7.44 -0.78 -9.96
CA GLY A 22 -8.40 -1.87 -10.14
C GLY A 22 -9.40 -1.96 -8.99
N ASP A 23 -10.30 -2.94 -9.07
CA ASP A 23 -11.33 -3.13 -8.03
C ASP A 23 -10.73 -3.49 -6.66
N ASP A 24 -9.54 -4.10 -6.63
CA ASP A 24 -8.77 -4.46 -5.43
C ASP A 24 -7.26 -4.15 -5.59
N GLU A 25 -6.90 -3.15 -6.40
CA GLU A 25 -5.50 -2.80 -6.69
C GLU A 25 -5.25 -1.30 -6.50
N ILE A 26 -4.15 -0.99 -5.80
CA ILE A 26 -3.64 0.37 -5.62
C ILE A 26 -2.21 0.41 -6.14
N VAL A 27 -1.92 1.41 -6.98
CA VAL A 27 -0.56 1.73 -7.40
C VAL A 27 -0.09 2.96 -6.64
N ILE A 28 1.13 2.87 -6.10
CA ILE A 28 1.83 3.98 -5.45
C ILE A 28 3.12 4.22 -6.23
N GLN A 29 3.43 5.49 -6.51
CA GLN A 29 4.65 5.87 -7.21
C GLN A 29 5.83 5.91 -6.24
N GLY A 30 6.94 5.26 -6.59
CA GLY A 30 8.16 5.23 -5.78
C GLY A 30 8.42 3.86 -5.14
N ASP A 31 9.64 3.68 -4.62
CA ASP A 31 10.02 2.49 -3.85
C ASP A 31 9.66 2.73 -2.39
N VAL A 32 8.39 2.46 -2.05
CA VAL A 32 7.81 2.63 -0.71
C VAL A 32 7.44 1.30 -0.09
N LYS A 33 7.95 0.19 -0.65
CA LYS A 33 7.61 -1.16 -0.22
C LYS A 33 7.96 -1.38 1.25
N ASP A 34 9.18 -0.99 1.64
CA ASP A 34 9.69 -1.21 3.00
C ASP A 34 8.82 -0.45 4.01
N ASP A 35 8.51 0.82 3.73
CA ASP A 35 7.61 1.60 4.55
C ASP A 35 6.16 1.06 4.52
N LEU A 36 5.71 0.44 3.42
CA LEU A 36 4.36 -0.10 3.30
C LEU A 36 4.15 -1.27 4.29
N PHE A 37 5.16 -2.12 4.45
CA PHE A 37 5.16 -3.23 5.41
C PHE A 37 4.98 -2.73 6.84
N ASP A 38 5.58 -1.59 7.20
CA ASP A 38 5.38 -0.99 8.53
C ASP A 38 4.02 -0.26 8.64
N VAL A 39 3.64 0.47 7.58
CA VAL A 39 2.48 1.37 7.59
C VAL A 39 1.15 0.62 7.56
N ILE A 40 1.05 -0.51 6.86
CA ILE A 40 -0.17 -1.31 6.79
C ILE A 40 -0.63 -1.79 8.17
N PRO A 41 0.16 -2.54 8.95
CA PRO A 41 -0.24 -3.00 10.28
C PRO A 41 -0.38 -1.84 11.28
N GLU A 42 0.40 -0.75 11.13
CA GLU A 42 0.24 0.47 11.93
C GLU A 42 -1.14 1.12 11.69
N LYS A 43 -1.59 1.15 10.43
CA LYS A 43 -2.85 1.80 10.05
C LYS A 43 -4.07 0.90 10.24
N TRP A 44 -3.92 -0.39 9.94
CA TRP A 44 -4.95 -1.42 10.01
C TRP A 44 -4.46 -2.53 10.92
N PRO A 45 -4.69 -2.42 12.24
CA PRO A 45 -4.29 -3.44 13.21
C PRO A 45 -5.05 -4.76 13.05
N GLU A 46 -6.03 -4.83 12.13
CA GLU A 46 -6.70 -6.06 11.70
C GLU A 46 -5.90 -6.86 10.65
N ILE A 47 -4.87 -6.23 10.04
CA ILE A 47 -3.93 -6.89 9.15
C ILE A 47 -2.66 -7.18 9.94
N ASP A 48 -2.36 -8.45 10.13
CA ASP A 48 -1.07 -8.90 10.66
C ASP A 48 0.01 -8.87 9.56
N GLU A 49 1.27 -8.71 9.96
CA GLU A 49 2.42 -8.77 9.05
C GLU A 49 2.46 -10.10 8.27
N ASP A 50 2.01 -11.21 8.89
CA ASP A 50 1.87 -12.52 8.25
C ASP A 50 0.87 -12.53 7.07
N SER A 51 -0.01 -11.54 7.00
CA SER A 51 -0.97 -11.36 5.91
C SER A 51 -0.41 -10.49 4.76
N ILE A 52 0.82 -10.00 4.89
CA ILE A 52 1.49 -9.17 3.87
C ILE A 52 2.58 -10.00 3.21
N GLU A 53 2.45 -10.25 1.90
CA GLU A 53 3.42 -11.01 1.11
C GLU A 53 4.16 -10.10 0.13
N ASP A 54 5.51 -10.09 0.20
CA ASP A 54 6.33 -9.42 -0.80
C ASP A 54 6.47 -10.31 -2.03
N LEU A 55 5.76 -9.95 -3.10
CA LEU A 55 5.87 -10.61 -4.40
C LEU A 55 7.13 -10.20 -5.18
N GLY A 56 7.95 -9.31 -4.62
CA GLY A 56 9.19 -8.79 -5.19
C GLY A 56 8.95 -7.90 -6.41
N ASP A 57 10.04 -7.63 -7.14
CA ASP A 57 10.00 -6.94 -8.43
C ASP A 57 9.27 -7.78 -9.48
N GLN A 58 7.96 -7.58 -9.59
CA GLN A 58 7.14 -8.11 -10.67
C GLN A 58 7.49 -7.33 -11.96
N LYS A 59 8.44 -7.85 -12.75
CA LYS A 59 8.69 -7.36 -14.11
C LYS A 59 7.46 -7.65 -14.99
N ARG A 60 6.63 -6.63 -15.17
CA ARG A 60 5.57 -6.58 -16.19
C ARG A 60 6.15 -6.22 -17.55
#